data_AF-A0A935VVV1-F1
#
_entry.id   AF-A0A935VVV1-F1
#
_cell.length_a   1.000
_cell.length_b   1.000
_cell.length_c   1.000
_cell.angle_alpha   90.00
_cell.angle_beta   90.00
_cell.angle_gamma   90.00
#
_symmetry.space_group_name_H-M   'P 1'
#
loop_
_entity.id
_entity.type
_entity.pdbx_description
1 polymer ?
#
loop_
_entity_poly.entity_id
_entity_poly.type
_entity_poly.pdbx_seq_one_letter_code
_entity_poly.pdbx_strand_id
1 'polypeptide(L)' 'MTPEFEMLMNDPDIESERGPGGTLVFLDGEQYCVVGPEFVSMDESDCFAFGATREQAIANFAIKHRR' A
#
# COMPACT_ATOMS: atom_id res chain seq x y z
N MET A 1 6.02 -10.15 -7.70
CA MET A 1 6.36 -9.54 -6.40
C MET A 1 7.76 -9.00 -6.55
N THR A 2 7.92 -7.71 -6.32
CA THR A 2 9.19 -6.99 -6.44
C THR A 2 9.99 -7.10 -5.13
N PRO A 3 11.32 -6.95 -5.17
CA PRO A 3 12.15 -6.91 -3.96
C PRO A 3 11.71 -5.82 -2.97
N GLU A 4 11.29 -4.67 -3.46
CA GLU A 4 10.84 -3.53 -2.66
C GLU A 4 9.56 -3.87 -1.88
N PHE A 5 8.61 -4.56 -2.53
CA PHE A 5 7.40 -5.04 -1.87
C PHE A 5 7.72 -6.10 -0.81
N GLU A 6 8.66 -7.01 -1.08
CA GLU A 6 9.10 -8.01 -0.09
C GLU A 6 9.82 -7.36 1.09
N MET A 7 10.64 -6.33 0.85
CA MET A 7 11.27 -5.56 1.92
C MET A 7 10.22 -4.92 2.81
N LEU A 8 9.26 -4.20 2.23
CA LEU A 8 8.21 -3.50 2.99
C LEU A 8 7.30 -4.45 3.77
N MET A 9 7.05 -5.65 3.24
CA MET A 9 6.30 -6.72 3.91
C MET A 9 7.01 -7.28 5.14
N ASN A 10 8.35 -7.30 5.13
CA ASN A 10 9.17 -7.89 6.18
C ASN A 10 9.87 -6.82 7.05
N ASP A 11 9.61 -5.55 6.78
CA ASP A 11 10.21 -4.44 7.50
C ASP A 11 9.64 -4.39 8.93
N PRO A 12 10.47 -4.55 9.98
CA PRO A 12 10.00 -4.52 11.36
C PRO A 12 9.65 -3.12 11.85
N ASP A 13 10.12 -2.07 11.16
CA ASP A 13 9.89 -0.68 11.53
C ASP A 13 8.61 -0.11 10.87
N ILE A 14 8.05 -0.82 9.87
CA ILE A 14 6.82 -0.46 9.18
C ILE A 14 5.68 -1.37 9.63
N GLU A 15 4.68 -0.78 10.30
CA GLU A 15 3.41 -1.47 10.54
C GLU A 15 2.60 -1.55 9.24
N SER A 16 2.73 -2.69 8.54
CA SER A 16 1.96 -2.99 7.33
C SER A 16 0.96 -4.13 7.54
N GLU A 17 -0.19 -4.01 6.88
CA GLU A 17 -1.28 -4.99 6.89
C GLU A 17 -1.60 -5.50 5.49
N ARG A 18 -2.19 -6.69 5.39
CA ARG A 18 -2.68 -7.22 4.11
C ARG A 18 -3.98 -6.55 3.68
N GLY A 19 -3.98 -6.00 2.47
CA GLY A 19 -5.16 -5.47 1.78
C GLY A 19 -5.74 -6.45 0.75
N PRO A 20 -6.79 -6.04 0.02
CA PRO A 20 -7.40 -6.85 -1.04
C PRO A 20 -6.43 -7.08 -2.21
N GLY A 21 -6.59 -8.22 -2.90
CA GLY A 21 -5.80 -8.52 -4.10
C GLY A 21 -4.31 -8.78 -3.84
N GLY A 22 -3.93 -9.06 -2.59
CA GLY A 22 -2.52 -9.28 -2.22
C GLY A 22 -1.73 -7.98 -2.02
N THR A 23 -2.41 -6.85 -1.87
CA THR A 23 -1.80 -5.55 -1.55
C THR A 23 -1.31 -5.50 -0.09
N LEU A 24 -0.45 -4.52 0.19
CA LEU A 24 -0.11 -4.07 1.54
C LEU A 24 -0.70 -2.69 1.79
N VAL A 25 -1.08 -2.46 3.04
CA VAL A 25 -1.58 -1.18 3.53
C VAL A 25 -0.74 -0.77 4.72
N PHE A 26 -0.15 0.41 4.71
CA PHE A 26 0.67 0.92 5.81
C PHE A 26 0.47 2.43 5.97
N LEU A 27 0.84 2.96 7.13
CA LEU A 27 0.79 4.39 7.40
C LEU A 27 2.05 5.07 6.83
N ASP A 28 1.85 6.03 5.93
CA ASP A 28 2.89 6.86 5.35
C ASP A 28 2.62 8.33 5.71
N GLY A 29 3.43 8.87 6.62
CA GLY A 29 3.18 10.17 7.24
C GLY A 29 1.83 10.22 7.97
N GLU A 30 0.88 11.00 7.44
CA GLU A 30 -0.47 11.18 8.01
C GLU A 30 -1.56 10.38 7.27
N GLN A 31 -1.20 9.61 6.23
CA GLN A 31 -2.16 8.92 5.38
C GLN A 31 -1.83 7.43 5.25
N TYR A 32 -2.87 6.61 5.10
CA TYR A 32 -2.70 5.21 4.74
C TYR A 32 -2.43 5.09 3.24
N CYS A 33 -1.36 4.36 2.90
CA CYS A 33 -0.94 4.04 1.56
C CYS A 33 -1.28 2.57 1.24
N VAL A 34 -1.76 2.30 0.02
CA VAL A 34 -1.95 0.93 -0.52
C VAL A 34 -0.97 0.69 -1.65
N VAL A 35 -0.17 -0.37 -1.55
CA VAL A 35 0.77 -0.81 -2.60
C VAL A 35 0.50 -2.24 -3.01
N GLY A 36 0.71 -2.59 -4.27
CA GLY A 36 0.58 -3.97 -4.76
C GLY A 36 1.90 -4.66 -5.03
N PRO A 37 1.87 -5.96 -5.37
CA PRO A 37 3.06 -6.78 -5.60
C PRO A 37 4.00 -6.28 -6.72
N GLU A 38 3.55 -5.33 -7.53
CA GLU A 38 4.30 -4.67 -8.61
C GLU A 38 4.92 -3.32 -8.19
N PHE A 39 4.85 -2.95 -6.92
CA PHE A 39 5.47 -1.75 -6.34
C PHE A 39 6.99 -1.72 -6.52
N VAL A 40 7.54 -0.71 -7.20
CA VAL A 40 8.98 -0.67 -7.58
C VAL A 40 9.79 0.44 -6.91
N SER A 41 9.17 1.35 -6.17
CA SER A 41 9.91 2.44 -5.50
C SER A 41 9.32 2.85 -4.16
N MET A 42 10.18 2.96 -3.14
CA MET A 42 9.87 3.51 -1.81
C MET A 42 9.92 5.04 -1.77
N ASP A 43 10.22 5.72 -2.88
CA ASP A 43 9.97 7.17 -2.96
C ASP A 43 8.46 7.41 -2.79
N GLU A 44 8.08 8.37 -1.93
CA GLU A 44 6.76 8.67 -1.32
C GLU A 44 5.51 8.72 -2.26
N SER A 45 5.62 8.35 -3.53
CA SER A 45 4.60 8.59 -4.55
C SER A 45 4.12 7.36 -5.33
N ASP A 46 4.64 6.15 -5.09
CA ASP A 46 4.22 4.94 -5.85
C ASP A 46 3.08 4.14 -5.19
N CYS A 47 2.31 4.79 -4.32
CA CYS A 47 1.09 4.23 -3.73
C CYS A 47 -0.04 4.18 -4.78
N PHE A 48 -0.69 3.03 -4.90
CA PHE A 48 -1.84 2.86 -5.78
C PHE A 48 -3.04 3.70 -5.31
N ALA A 49 -3.21 3.80 -3.99
CA ALA A 49 -4.22 4.65 -3.37
C ALA A 49 -3.76 5.17 -2.00
N PHE A 50 -4.30 6.34 -1.64
CA PHE A 50 -4.15 6.95 -0.32
C PHE A 50 -5.52 7.08 0.36
N GLY A 51 -5.53 7.19 1.68
CA GLY A 51 -6.71 7.54 2.47
C GLY A 51 -6.35 8.03 3.87
N ALA A 52 -7.21 8.87 4.46
CA ALA A 52 -7.02 9.30 5.85
C ALA A 52 -7.28 8.16 6.85
N THR A 53 -7.99 7.11 6.41
CA THR A 53 -8.12 5.84 7.15
C THR A 53 -7.79 4.67 6.25
N ARG A 54 -7.49 3.52 6.88
CA ARG A 54 -7.28 2.24 6.21
C ARG A 54 -8.44 1.87 5.29
N GLU A 55 -9.68 1.99 5.78
CA GLU A 55 -10.89 1.67 5.01
C GLU A 55 -11.03 2.59 3.81
N GLN A 56 -10.69 3.87 3.98
CA GLN A 56 -10.74 4.84 2.89
C GLN A 56 -9.68 4.53 1.82
N ALA A 57 -8.46 4.19 2.22
CA ALA A 57 -7.39 3.83 1.29
C ALA A 57 -7.74 2.58 0.48
N ILE A 58 -8.30 1.55 1.14
CA ILE A 58 -8.80 0.32 0.50
C ILE A 58 -9.96 0.62 -0.45
N ALA A 59 -10.92 1.46 -0.05
CA ALA A 59 -12.04 1.84 -0.90
C ALA A 59 -11.56 2.58 -2.16
N ASN A 60 -10.61 3.51 -2.01
CA ASN A 60 -10.00 4.24 -3.11
C ASN A 60 -9.24 3.32 -4.07
N PHE A 61 -8.50 2.34 -3.55
CA PHE A 61 -7.86 1.29 -4.35
C PHE A 61 -8.91 0.50 -5.16
N ALA A 62 -9.97 0.03 -4.51
CA ALA A 62 -11.01 -0.76 -5.17
C ALA A 62 -11.72 0.00 -6.29
N ILE A 63 -11.90 1.32 -6.15
CA ILE A 63 -12.46 2.18 -7.21
C ILE A 63 -11.50 2.29 -8.39
N LYS A 64 -10.21 2.51 -8.14
CA LYS A 64 -9.20 2.66 -9.20
C LYS A 64 -8.96 1.38 -9.99
N HIS A 65 -9.10 0.21 -9.37
CA HIS A 65 -8.84 -1.10 -9.99
C HIS A 65 -10.10 -1.85 -10.45
N ARG A 66 -11.27 -1.20 -10.46
CA ARG A 66 -12.53 -1.75 -11.01
C ARG A 66 -12.76 -1.43 -12.49
N ARG A 67 -11.71 -1.06 -13.25
CA ARG A 67 -11.79 -0.77 -14.68
C ARG A 67 -11.08 -1.82 -15.51
#